data_AF-A0A8K0NBP2-F1
#
_entry.id   AF-A0A8K0NBP2-F1
#
_cell.length_a   1.000
_cell.length_b   1.000
_cell.length_c   1.000
_cell.angle_alpha   90.00
_cell.angle_beta   90.00
_cell.angle_gamma   90.00
#
_symmetry.space_group_name_H-M   'P 1'
#
loop_
_entity.id
_entity.type
_entity.pdbx_description
1 polymer ?
#
loop_
_entity_poly.entity_id
_entity_poly.type
_entity_poly.pdbx_seq_one_letter_code
_entity_poly.pdbx_strand_id
1 'polypeptide(L)'
;MHYGWNSCLEGVSSGVPMITWLMHTEQFYNEKLMVEELKVGVGLKEFALVDKDRRVMAGEEIGRAIGKMMDGRDEAEGVKRRAREQAEMVSMALEEGGSSMKKLIQELIE
;
A
#
# COMPACT_ATOMS: atom_id res chain seq x y z
N MET A 1 4.47 8.43 -5.33
CA MET A 1 4.38 8.38 -3.86
C MET A 1 5.71 7.88 -3.33
N HIS A 2 6.36 8.60 -2.42
CA HIS A 2 7.36 7.96 -1.55
C HIS A 2 6.60 6.96 -0.68
N TYR A 3 7.02 5.70 -0.64
CA TYR A 3 6.39 4.61 0.13
C TYR A 3 6.53 4.75 1.66
N GLY A 4 6.56 5.98 2.15
CA GLY A 4 6.53 6.30 3.56
C GLY A 4 5.19 5.92 4.19
N TRP A 5 5.19 5.86 5.52
CA TRP A 5 4.03 5.43 6.29
C TRP A 5 2.78 6.27 6.01
N ASN A 6 2.94 7.59 5.82
CA ASN A 6 1.82 8.49 5.52
C ASN A 6 1.11 8.14 4.20
N SER A 7 1.85 7.88 3.13
CA SER A 7 1.24 7.49 1.85
C SER A 7 0.56 6.12 1.93
N CYS A 8 1.09 5.21 2.75
CA CYS A 8 0.42 3.93 3.03
C CYS A 8 -0.91 4.17 3.76
N LEU A 9 -0.91 5.01 4.80
CA LEU A 9 -2.12 5.38 5.53
C LEU A 9 -3.16 6.05 4.61
N GLU A 10 -2.76 7.00 3.77
CA GLU A 10 -3.65 7.67 2.81
C GLU A 10 -4.29 6.68 1.84
N GLY A 11 -3.49 5.78 1.26
CA GLY A 11 -3.99 4.77 0.31
C GLY A 11 -4.95 3.78 0.96
N VAL A 12 -4.59 3.25 2.14
CA VAL A 12 -5.43 2.32 2.91
C VAL A 12 -6.73 2.99 3.34
N SER A 13 -6.67 4.19 3.92
CA SER A 13 -7.85 4.91 4.41
C SER A 13 -8.80 5.31 3.27
N SER A 14 -8.27 5.52 2.07
CA SER A 14 -9.08 5.87 0.88
C SER A 14 -9.61 4.63 0.14
N GLY A 15 -9.19 3.42 0.53
CA GLY A 15 -9.55 2.18 -0.15
C GLY A 15 -8.98 2.06 -1.56
N VAL A 16 -7.83 2.70 -1.80
CA VAL A 16 -7.18 2.74 -3.10
C VAL A 16 -6.04 1.73 -3.13
N PRO A 17 -6.05 0.76 -4.07
CA PRO A 17 -4.95 -0.19 -4.21
C PRO A 17 -3.68 0.52 -4.69
N MET A 18 -2.51 0.01 -4.28
CA MET A 18 -1.24 0.72 -4.50
C MET A 18 -0.20 -0.13 -5.26
N ILE A 19 0.58 0.50 -6.14
CA ILE A 19 1.77 -0.13 -6.74
C ILE A 19 2.99 0.26 -5.92
N THR A 20 3.72 -0.71 -5.37
CA THR A 20 4.85 -0.48 -4.47
C THR A 20 6.16 -0.29 -5.22
N TRP A 21 6.84 0.84 -4.95
CA TRP A 21 8.15 1.18 -5.51
C TRP A 21 9.10 1.47 -4.37
N LEU A 22 10.02 0.54 -4.12
CA LEU A 22 11.08 0.67 -3.13
C LEU A 22 12.23 1.55 -3.61
N MET A 23 12.57 2.57 -2.83
CA MET A 23 13.77 3.40 -3.05
C MET A 23 14.71 3.41 -1.83
N HIS A 24 14.19 3.24 -0.61
CA HIS A 24 14.96 3.32 0.64
C HIS A 24 14.58 2.22 1.66
N THR A 25 15.41 2.06 2.69
CA THR A 25 15.41 0.93 3.64
C THR A 25 14.13 0.73 4.45
N GLU A 26 13.43 1.79 4.87
CA GLU A 26 12.18 1.66 5.63
C GLU A 26 11.00 1.20 4.75
N GLN A 27 11.09 1.42 3.44
CA GLN A 27 10.00 1.16 2.50
C GLN A 27 9.81 -0.34 2.26
N PHE A 28 10.83 -1.18 2.54
CA PHE A 28 10.74 -2.63 2.40
C PHE A 28 9.70 -3.23 3.35
N TYR A 29 9.61 -2.74 4.59
CA TYR A 29 8.63 -3.22 5.55
C TYR A 29 7.22 -2.78 5.19
N ASN A 30 7.08 -1.53 4.72
CA ASN A 30 5.80 -1.02 4.24
C ASN A 30 5.33 -1.79 3.00
N GLU A 31 6.21 -2.07 2.04
CA GLU A 31 5.86 -2.92 0.90
C GLU A 31 5.40 -4.29 1.36
N LYS A 32 6.15 -4.95 2.24
CA LYS A 32 5.78 -6.28 2.72
C LYS A 32 4.39 -6.26 3.38
N LEU A 33 4.13 -5.28 4.23
CA LEU A 33 2.81 -5.09 4.84
C LEU A 33 1.72 -4.89 3.77
N MET A 34 1.95 -4.02 2.80
CA MET A 34 0.94 -3.66 1.80
C MET A 34 0.67 -4.79 0.79
N VAL A 35 1.70 -5.51 0.36
CA VAL A 35 1.63 -6.53 -0.70
C VAL A 35 1.36 -7.92 -0.14
N GLU A 36 2.03 -8.32 0.94
CA GLU A 36 1.96 -9.70 1.46
C GLU A 36 0.89 -9.87 2.54
N GLU A 37 0.82 -8.94 3.49
CA GLU A 37 -0.06 -9.06 4.67
C GLU A 37 -1.47 -8.53 4.37
N LEU A 38 -1.58 -7.24 4.04
CA LEU A 38 -2.86 -6.60 3.74
C LEU A 38 -3.38 -7.01 2.35
N LYS A 39 -2.47 -7.28 1.41
CA LYS A 39 -2.75 -7.64 0.01
C LYS A 39 -3.60 -6.58 -0.69
N VAL A 40 -3.24 -5.33 -0.48
CA VAL A 40 -3.88 -4.14 -1.06
C VAL A 40 -3.00 -3.48 -2.13
N GLY A 41 -1.92 -4.14 -2.55
CA GLY A 41 -1.03 -3.60 -3.57
C GLY A 41 -0.23 -4.65 -4.33
N VAL A 42 0.50 -4.16 -5.34
CA VAL A 42 1.36 -4.96 -6.22
C VAL A 42 2.75 -4.35 -6.23
N GLY A 43 3.78 -5.15 -5.93
CA GLY A 43 5.16 -4.65 -5.90
C GLY A 43 5.93 -4.75 -7.20
N LEU A 44 6.81 -3.78 -7.39
CA LEU A 44 7.77 -3.69 -8.48
C LEU A 44 9.07 -4.41 -8.07
N LYS A 45 9.51 -5.34 -8.92
CA LYS A 45 10.53 -6.34 -8.57
C LYS A 45 11.91 -6.04 -9.13
N GLU A 46 12.00 -5.37 -10.28
CA GLU A 46 13.26 -5.34 -11.04
C GLU A 46 13.67 -3.94 -11.50
N PHE A 47 14.95 -3.64 -11.28
CA PHE A 47 15.63 -2.48 -11.83
C PHE A 47 16.70 -2.96 -12.83
N ALA A 48 16.82 -2.27 -13.96
CA ALA A 48 17.94 -2.41 -14.88
C ALA A 48 19.04 -1.38 -14.53
N LEU A 49 20.30 -1.78 -14.71
CA LEU A 49 21.43 -0.84 -14.72
C LEU A 49 21.51 -0.21 -16.11
N VAL A 50 21.33 1.11 -16.17
CA VAL A 50 21.46 1.87 -17.43
C VAL A 50 22.90 2.33 -17.63
N ASP A 51 23.61 2.60 -16.53
CA ASP A 51 25.04 2.83 -16.47
C ASP A 51 25.61 2.32 -15.12
N LYS A 52 26.89 2.57 -14.84
CA LYS A 52 27.57 2.07 -13.64
C LYS A 52 26.92 2.52 -12.32
N ASP A 53 26.21 3.64 -12.32
CA ASP A 53 25.72 4.28 -11.09
C ASP A 53 24.19 4.47 -11.09
N ARG A 54 23.51 4.25 -12.23
CA ARG A 54 22.08 4.52 -12.39
C ARG A 54 21.25 3.25 -12.55
N ARG A 55 20.41 3.01 -11.56
CA ARG A 55 19.33 2.01 -11.61
C ARG A 55 18.03 2.65 -12.11
N VAL A 56 17.39 2.06 -13.11
CA VAL A 56 16.11 2.51 -13.67
C VAL A 56 15.16 1.33 -13.74
N MET A 57 13.87 1.57 -13.47
CA MET A 57 12.85 0.53 -13.60
C MET A 57 12.49 0.28 -15.06
N ALA A 58 12.38 -0.98 -15.45
CA ALA A 58 11.96 -1.35 -16.80
C ALA A 58 10.51 -0.92 -17.07
N GLY A 59 10.20 -0.48 -18.29
CA GLY A 59 8.83 -0.09 -18.65
C GLY A 59 7.87 -1.28 -18.61
N GLU A 60 8.36 -2.46 -18.96
CA GLU A 60 7.64 -3.74 -18.92
C GLU A 60 7.24 -4.12 -17.49
N GLU A 61 8.10 -3.84 -16.52
CA GLU A 61 7.87 -4.06 -15.09
C GLU A 61 6.70 -3.19 -14.60
N ILE A 62 6.72 -1.90 -14.96
CA ILE A 62 5.64 -0.95 -14.65
C ILE A 62 4.34 -1.39 -15.33
N GLY A 63 4.39 -1.74 -16.62
CA GLY A 63 3.24 -2.20 -17.39
C GLY A 63 2.60 -3.46 -16.79
N ARG A 64 3.41 -4.41 -16.33
CA ARG A 64 2.92 -5.62 -15.65
C ARG A 64 2.22 -5.29 -14.33
N ALA A 65 2.80 -4.42 -13.51
CA ALA A 65 2.19 -4.02 -12.24
C ALA A 65 0.85 -3.29 -12.44
N ILE A 66 0.81 -2.36 -13.41
CA ILE A 66 -0.44 -1.70 -13.82
C ILE A 66 -1.46 -2.73 -14.31
N GLY A 67 -1.03 -3.67 -15.16
CA GLY A 67 -1.88 -4.76 -15.65
C GLY A 67 -2.52 -5.55 -14.51
N LYS A 68 -1.72 -6.03 -13.56
CA LYS A 68 -2.19 -6.79 -12.38
C LYS A 68 -3.18 -6.02 -11.48
N MET A 69 -3.15 -4.70 -11.49
CA MET A 69 -4.01 -3.87 -10.66
C MET A 69 -5.27 -3.39 -11.38
N MET A 70 -5.18 -3.21 -12.71
CA MET A 70 -6.22 -2.61 -13.53
C MET A 70 -7.00 -3.60 -14.36
N ASP A 71 -6.47 -4.81 -14.59
CA ASP A 71 -7.20 -5.84 -15.31
C ASP A 71 -8.50 -6.22 -14.58
N GLY A 72 -9.45 -6.80 -15.31
CA GLY A 72 -10.72 -7.27 -14.75
C GLY A 72 -10.66 -8.69 -14.21
N ARG A 73 -9.46 -9.22 -13.94
CA ARG A 73 -9.29 -10.60 -13.47
C ARG A 73 -9.41 -10.67 -11.95
N ASP A 74 -9.56 -11.89 -11.44
CA ASP A 74 -9.73 -12.18 -10.02
C ASP A 74 -8.61 -11.59 -9.14
N GLU A 75 -7.38 -11.51 -9.65
CA GLU A 75 -6.25 -10.92 -8.92
C GLU A 75 -6.50 -9.42 -8.65
N ALA A 76 -6.78 -8.63 -9.69
CA ALA A 76 -7.01 -7.19 -9.58
C ALA A 76 -8.27 -6.86 -8.75
N GLU A 77 -9.36 -7.59 -8.97
CA GLU A 77 -10.59 -7.41 -8.19
C GLU A 77 -10.40 -7.82 -6.72
N GLY A 78 -9.58 -8.85 -6.46
CA GLY A 78 -9.19 -9.24 -5.11
C GLY A 78 -8.45 -8.13 -4.35
N VAL A 79 -7.50 -7.47 -5.02
CA VAL A 79 -6.73 -6.34 -4.44
C VAL A 79 -7.65 -5.14 -4.18
N LYS A 80 -8.51 -4.77 -5.15
CA LYS A 80 -9.47 -3.65 -5.00
C LYS A 80 -10.47 -3.91 -3.87
N ARG A 81 -11.00 -5.14 -3.76
CA ARG A 81 -11.92 -5.52 -2.68
C ARG A 81 -11.25 -5.38 -1.32
N ARG A 82 -10.03 -5.91 -1.17
CA ARG A 82 -9.28 -5.80 0.09
C ARG A 82 -8.98 -4.35 0.45
N ALA A 83 -8.65 -3.51 -0.52
CA ALA A 83 -8.43 -2.09 -0.27
C ALA A 83 -9.68 -1.43 0.34
N ARG A 84 -10.87 -1.71 -0.22
CA ARG A 84 -12.15 -1.22 0.33
C ARG A 84 -12.43 -1.74 1.73
N GLU A 85 -12.23 -3.04 1.97
CA GLU A 85 -12.41 -3.64 3.30
C GLU A 85 -11.50 -2.99 4.36
N GLN A 86 -10.26 -2.67 4.00
CA GLN A 86 -9.36 -1.96 4.91
C GLN A 86 -9.83 -0.54 5.19
N ALA A 87 -10.33 0.19 4.18
CA ALA A 87 -10.88 1.53 4.38
C ALA A 87 -12.10 1.53 5.32
N GLU A 88 -12.98 0.55 5.19
CA GLU A 88 -14.12 0.35 6.10
C GLU A 88 -13.64 0.12 7.54
N MET A 89 -12.64 -0.75 7.73
CA MET A 89 -12.07 -0.99 9.07
C MET A 89 -11.41 0.27 9.66
N VAL A 90 -10.75 1.08 8.82
CA VAL A 90 -10.19 2.36 9.25
C VAL A 90 -11.30 3.32 9.68
N SER A 91 -12.39 3.44 8.91
CA SER A 91 -13.54 4.26 9.30
C SER A 91 -14.09 3.84 10.66
N MET A 92 -14.36 2.54 10.84
CA MET A 92 -14.87 1.99 12.09
C MET A 92 -13.92 2.21 13.29
N ALA A 93 -12.61 2.20 13.06
CA ALA A 93 -11.63 2.44 14.12
C ALA A 93 -11.58 3.90 14.58
N LEU A 94 -11.91 4.84 13.68
CA LEU A 94 -11.87 6.29 13.92
C LEU A 94 -13.21 6.88 14.36
N GLU A 95 -14.32 6.18 14.14
CA GLU A 95 -15.66 6.58 14.60
C GLU A 95 -15.76 6.67 16.14
N GLU A 96 -16.81 7.34 16.63
CA GLU A 96 -17.08 7.44 18.07
C GLU A 96 -17.28 6.04 18.68
N GLY A 97 -16.51 5.72 19.72
CA GLY A 97 -16.47 4.39 20.30
C GLY A 97 -15.65 3.36 19.52
N GLY A 98 -15.01 3.76 18.41
CA GLY A 98 -14.02 2.99 17.66
C GLY A 98 -12.76 2.72 18.46
N SER A 99 -11.98 1.71 18.04
CA SER A 99 -10.81 1.23 18.78
C SER A 99 -9.70 2.26 18.91
N SER A 100 -9.36 2.96 17.82
CA SER A 100 -8.33 4.01 17.83
C SER A 100 -8.79 5.22 18.62
N MET A 101 -10.06 5.62 18.50
CA MET A 101 -10.61 6.75 19.25
C MET A 101 -10.62 6.46 20.76
N LYS A 102 -11.04 5.26 21.17
CA LYS A 102 -10.97 4.82 22.58
C LYS A 102 -9.54 4.84 23.12
N LYS A 103 -8.59 4.32 22.35
CA LYS A 103 -7.18 4.29 22.75
C LYS A 103 -6.61 5.70 22.91
N LEU A 104 -6.90 6.60 21.97
CA LEU A 104 -6.48 8.00 22.05
C LEU A 104 -7.05 8.69 23.30
N ILE A 105 -8.34 8.48 23.61
CA ILE A 105 -8.96 9.05 24.80
C ILE A 105 -8.29 8.52 26.07
N GLN A 106 -8.00 7.22 26.13
CA GLN A 106 -7.30 6.62 27.28
C GLN A 106 -5.91 7.25 27.47
N GLU A 107 -5.12 7.36 26.41
CA GLU A 107 -3.76 7.94 26.46
C GLU A 107 -3.73 9.43 26.81
N LEU A 108 -4.83 10.17 26.61
CA LEU A 108 -4.93 11.60 26.93
C LEU A 108 -5.45 11.88 28.35
N ILE A 109 -6.08 10.89 28.99
CA ILE A 109 -6.64 11.01 30.34
C ILE A 109 -5.66 10.45 31.39
N GLU A 110 -4.72 9.58 30.98
CA GLU A 110 -3.55 9.15 31.74
C GLU A 110 -2.41 10.19 31.72
#